data_AF-A0A8H4QDD9-F1
#
_entry.id   AF-A0A8H4QDD9-F1
#
_cell.length_a   1.000
_cell.length_b   1.000
_cell.length_c   1.000
_cell.angle_alpha   90.00
_cell.angle_beta   90.00
_cell.angle_gamma   90.00
#
_symmetry.space_group_name_H-M   'P 1'
#
loop_
_entity.id
_entity.type
_entity.pdbx_description
1 polymer ?
#
loop_
_entity_poly.entity_id
_entity_poly.type
_entity_poly.pdbx_seq_one_letter_code
_entity_poly.pdbx_strand_id
1 'polypeptide(L)'
;MRSAHEYGTRSLLGALTMFRTRQCVDARDHIYGMLGLHLGGELEDLRARISIDYSLSPAEPFARVACAMIEQSGNLDVLSHVCQYPSAGGRLGGLPSWVPDWTATVDETFHYWYSERTETNGS
;
A
#
# COMPACT_ATOMS: atom_id res chain seq x y z
N MET A 1 1.07 -20.95 4.99
CA MET A 1 0.18 -19.77 4.95
C MET A 1 0.38 -19.02 6.26
N ARG A 2 1.01 -17.84 6.23
CA ARG A 2 1.10 -17.02 7.44
C ARG A 2 -0.24 -16.32 7.64
N SER A 3 -0.73 -16.32 8.87
CA SER A 3 -1.98 -15.66 9.24
C SER A 3 -1.86 -14.16 9.04
N ALA A 4 -2.95 -13.48 8.69
CA ALA A 4 -3.02 -12.02 8.53
C ALA A 4 -2.54 -11.22 9.77
N HIS A 5 -2.33 -11.91 10.89
CA HIS A 5 -1.86 -11.43 12.17
C HIS A 5 -0.35 -11.02 12.21
N GLU A 6 0.42 -11.23 11.14
CA GLU A 6 1.83 -10.79 11.06
C GLU A 6 2.03 -9.39 10.43
N TYR A 7 0.97 -8.70 9.99
CA TYR A 7 1.08 -7.32 9.49
C TYR A 7 1.12 -6.29 10.62
N GLY A 8 2.15 -6.37 11.47
CA GLY A 8 2.55 -5.23 12.28
C GLY A 8 3.04 -4.07 11.39
N THR A 9 3.16 -2.86 11.94
CA THR A 9 3.78 -1.68 11.29
C THR A 9 5.20 -1.90 10.76
N ARG A 10 5.75 -3.12 10.91
CA ARG A 10 7.09 -3.54 10.49
C ARG A 10 7.21 -3.88 9.00
N SER A 11 6.10 -3.88 8.25
CA SER A 11 6.10 -4.06 6.79
C SER A 11 5.58 -2.80 6.09
N LEU A 12 6.06 -2.54 4.87
CA LEU A 12 5.58 -1.39 4.10
C LEU A 12 4.08 -1.50 3.77
N LEU A 13 3.60 -2.72 3.49
CA LEU A 13 2.17 -2.94 3.21
C LEU A 13 1.31 -2.61 4.43
N GLY A 14 1.73 -3.01 5.63
CA GLY A 14 1.06 -2.64 6.88
C GLY A 14 1.06 -1.14 7.11
N ALA A 15 2.19 -0.45 6.88
CA ALA A 15 2.27 1.00 7.00
C ALA A 15 1.38 1.73 5.98
N LEU A 16 1.45 1.36 4.70
CA LEU A 16 0.59 1.93 3.65
C LEU A 16 -0.90 1.72 3.93
N THR A 17 -1.25 0.61 4.57
CA THR A 17 -2.62 0.33 5.00
C THR A 17 -3.03 1.23 6.17
N MET A 18 -2.19 1.32 7.21
CA MET A 18 -2.46 2.11 8.40
C MET A 18 -2.56 3.62 8.10
N PHE A 19 -1.75 4.12 7.16
CA PHE A 19 -1.72 5.53 6.80
C PHE A 19 -2.54 5.86 5.55
N ARG A 20 -3.33 4.91 5.03
CA ARG A 20 -4.11 5.07 3.79
C ARG A 20 -5.13 6.21 3.84
N THR A 21 -5.62 6.57 5.03
CA THR A 21 -6.59 7.65 5.23
C THR A 21 -5.94 9.03 5.37
N ARG A 22 -4.61 9.11 5.46
CA ARG A 22 -3.90 10.39 5.54
C ARG A 22 -3.98 11.12 4.21
N GLN A 23 -4.14 12.43 4.28
CA GLN A 23 -4.14 13.29 3.10
C GLN A 23 -2.71 13.71 2.77
N CYS A 24 -2.25 13.42 1.56
CA CYS A 24 -0.98 13.91 1.04
C CYS A 24 -1.24 14.95 -0.06
N VAL A 25 -0.51 16.07 -0.04
CA VAL A 25 -0.58 17.07 -1.11
C VAL A 25 -0.04 16.50 -2.41
N ASP A 26 1.05 15.74 -2.31
CA ASP A 26 1.59 14.95 -3.41
C ASP A 26 1.22 13.48 -3.21
N ALA A 27 0.56 12.88 -4.20
CA ALA A 27 0.18 11.46 -4.17
C ALA A 27 1.37 10.53 -3.89
N ARG A 28 2.58 10.91 -4.32
CA ARG A 28 3.81 10.10 -4.15
C ARG A 28 4.24 10.02 -2.68
N ASP A 29 3.85 10.98 -1.85
CA ASP A 29 4.21 11.01 -0.43
C ASP A 29 3.58 9.88 0.38
N HIS A 30 2.51 9.25 -0.11
CA HIS A 30 2.01 8.00 0.47
C HIS A 30 3.09 6.91 0.48
N ILE A 31 3.94 6.88 -0.56
CA ILE A 31 5.03 5.91 -0.69
C ILE A 31 6.33 6.50 -0.15
N TYR A 32 6.74 7.67 -0.65
CA TYR A 32 8.02 8.28 -0.32
C TYR A 32 8.11 8.69 1.16
N GLY A 33 7.00 9.14 1.75
CA GLY A 33 6.92 9.40 3.18
C GLY A 33 7.14 8.14 4.01
N MET A 34 6.63 6.98 3.55
CA MET A 34 6.80 5.70 4.25
C MET A 34 8.22 5.14 4.10
N LEU A 35 8.86 5.31 2.95
CA LEU A 35 10.26 4.92 2.73
C LEU A 35 11.25 5.69 3.63
N GLY A 36 10.86 6.87 4.12
CA GLY A 36 11.64 7.66 5.07
C GLY A 36 11.56 7.16 6.52
N LEU A 37 10.61 6.28 6.83
CA LEU A 37 10.47 5.69 8.16
C LEU A 37 11.41 4.50 8.33
N HIS A 38 11.94 4.27 9.53
CA HIS A 38 12.77 3.10 9.80
C HIS A 38 11.91 1.95 10.36
N LEU A 39 11.23 1.22 9.47
CA LEU A 39 10.26 0.17 9.84
C LEU A 39 10.84 -1.25 9.93
N GLY A 40 12.17 -1.42 9.82
CA GLY A 40 12.86 -2.71 9.93
C GLY A 40 13.46 -3.19 8.61
N GLY A 41 14.04 -4.39 8.62
CA GLY A 41 14.90 -4.90 7.53
C GLY A 41 14.21 -5.03 6.17
N GLU A 42 12.92 -5.38 6.13
CA GLU A 42 12.18 -5.51 4.87
C GLU A 42 12.08 -4.17 4.11
N LEU A 43 12.00 -3.05 4.84
CA LEU A 43 11.88 -1.73 4.22
C LEU A 43 13.22 -1.26 3.63
N GLU A 44 14.36 -1.65 4.20
CA GLU A 44 15.68 -1.26 3.70
C GLU A 44 15.96 -1.87 2.31
N ASP A 45 15.61 -3.14 2.10
CA ASP A 45 15.72 -3.78 0.79
C ASP A 45 14.83 -3.10 -0.26
N LEU A 46 13.62 -2.70 0.15
CA LEU A 46 12.69 -2.02 -0.74
C LEU A 46 13.13 -0.59 -1.04
N ARG A 47 13.66 0.12 -0.04
CA ARG A 47 14.24 1.46 -0.18
C ARG A 47 15.44 1.45 -1.16
N ALA A 48 16.22 0.38 -1.17
CA ALA A 48 17.30 0.21 -2.16
C ALA A 48 16.78 0.04 -3.59
N ARG A 49 15.57 -0.52 -3.76
CA ARG A 49 14.93 -0.75 -5.08
C ARG A 49 14.12 0.45 -5.58
N ILE A 50 13.70 1.33 -4.69
CA ILE A 50 12.79 2.44 -5.01
C ILE A 50 13.50 3.77 -4.83
N SER A 51 13.86 4.38 -5.96
CA SER A 51 14.41 5.74 -5.99
C SER A 51 13.29 6.77 -5.78
N ILE A 52 13.57 7.78 -4.94
CA ILE A 52 12.68 8.93 -4.73
C ILE A 52 12.88 9.89 -5.89
N ASP A 53 11.88 9.99 -6.76
CA ASP A 53 11.93 10.83 -7.96
C ASP A 53 10.57 11.52 -8.21
N TYR A 54 10.50 12.80 -7.84
CA TYR A 54 9.32 13.64 -8.03
C TYR A 54 9.19 14.19 -9.47
N SER A 55 10.00 13.73 -10.43
CA SER A 55 9.75 13.97 -11.86
C SER A 55 8.77 12.96 -12.47
N LEU A 56 8.55 11.81 -11.83
CA LEU A 56 7.69 10.74 -12.30
C LEU A 56 6.21 11.03 -12.04
N SER A 57 5.32 10.50 -12.89
CA SER A 57 3.89 10.50 -12.56
C SER A 57 3.63 9.65 -11.32
N PRO A 58 2.61 9.93 -10.48
CA PRO A 58 2.34 9.13 -9.29
C PRO A 58 2.05 7.65 -9.56
N ALA A 59 1.56 7.31 -10.76
CA ALA A 59 1.30 5.93 -11.14
C ALA A 59 2.55 5.05 -11.19
N GLU A 60 3.70 5.64 -11.53
CA GLU A 60 4.98 4.94 -11.70
C GLU A 60 5.54 4.40 -10.37
N PRO A 61 5.77 5.21 -9.30
CA PRO A 61 6.21 4.68 -8.03
C PRO A 61 5.18 3.73 -7.40
N PHE A 62 3.90 3.92 -7.68
CA PHE A 62 2.85 3.03 -7.19
C PHE A 62 3.00 1.62 -7.78
N ALA A 63 3.16 1.53 -9.11
CA ALA A 63 3.39 0.26 -9.78
C ALA A 63 4.70 -0.41 -9.33
N ARG A 64 5.78 0.38 -9.20
CA ARG A 64 7.08 -0.13 -8.73
C ARG A 64 7.01 -0.71 -7.32
N VAL A 65 6.33 -0.03 -6.38
CA VAL A 65 6.11 -0.55 -5.03
C VAL A 65 5.32 -1.85 -5.08
N ALA A 66 4.22 -1.91 -5.82
CA ALA A 66 3.39 -3.11 -5.88
C ALA A 66 4.19 -4.32 -6.42
N CYS A 67 4.98 -4.12 -7.48
CA CYS A 67 5.89 -5.16 -7.99
C CYS A 67 6.92 -5.58 -6.93
N ALA A 68 7.60 -4.62 -6.31
CA ALA A 68 8.65 -4.90 -5.34
C ALA A 68 8.09 -5.65 -4.10
N MET A 69 6.87 -5.34 -3.67
CA MET A 69 6.19 -6.07 -2.61
C MET A 69 5.93 -7.53 -2.99
N ILE A 70 5.43 -7.80 -4.21
CA ILE A 70 5.17 -9.16 -4.69
C ILE A 70 6.47 -9.96 -4.77
N GLU A 71 7.53 -9.36 -5.32
CA GLU A 71 8.84 -9.99 -5.44
C GLU A 71 9.46 -10.32 -4.09
N GLN A 72 9.32 -9.42 -3.10
CA GLN A 72 9.90 -9.58 -1.78
C GLN A 72 9.11 -10.56 -0.91
N SER A 73 7.78 -10.47 -0.91
CA SER A 73 6.92 -11.32 -0.06
C SER A 73 6.71 -12.71 -0.65
N GLY A 74 6.88 -12.87 -1.97
CA GLY A 74 6.52 -14.09 -2.69
C GLY A 74 5.02 -14.39 -2.68
N ASN A 75 4.18 -13.39 -2.41
CA ASN A 75 2.73 -13.50 -2.34
C ASN A 75 2.04 -12.32 -3.04
N LEU A 76 0.71 -12.38 -3.13
CA LEU A 76 -0.13 -11.39 -3.81
C LEU A 76 -0.96 -10.55 -2.84
N ASP A 77 -0.56 -10.46 -1.56
CA ASP A 77 -1.37 -9.81 -0.53
C ASP A 77 -1.61 -8.32 -0.85
N VAL A 78 -0.67 -7.66 -1.54
CA VAL A 78 -0.83 -6.28 -2.02
C VAL A 78 -2.08 -6.10 -2.90
N LEU A 79 -2.50 -7.13 -3.64
CA LEU A 79 -3.69 -7.06 -4.49
C LEU A 79 -4.99 -6.98 -3.70
N SER A 80 -4.98 -7.40 -2.43
CA SER A 80 -6.15 -7.27 -1.54
C SER A 80 -6.47 -5.80 -1.19
N HIS A 81 -5.53 -4.89 -1.44
CA HIS A 81 -5.69 -3.44 -1.25
C HIS A 81 -6.19 -2.71 -2.51
N VAL A 82 -6.47 -3.43 -3.59
CA VAL A 82 -7.09 -2.84 -4.78
C VAL A 82 -8.54 -2.49 -4.45
N CYS A 83 -8.81 -1.19 -4.37
CA CYS A 83 -10.14 -0.69 -4.09
C CYS A 83 -11.05 -0.96 -5.30
N GLN A 84 -12.02 -1.86 -5.14
CA GLN A 84 -12.98 -2.21 -6.21
C GLN A 84 -13.96 -1.07 -6.50
N TYR A 85 -14.17 -0.18 -5.52
CA TYR A 85 -15.04 0.98 -5.62
C TYR A 85 -14.21 2.22 -5.31
N PRO A 86 -13.77 2.98 -6.33
CA PRO A 86 -13.09 4.24 -6.11
C PRO A 86 -14.02 5.20 -5.36
N SER A 87 -13.47 6.05 -4.50
CA SER A 87 -14.24 7.13 -3.88
C SER A 87 -14.76 8.12 -4.94
N ALA A 88 -15.54 9.11 -4.51
CA ALA A 88 -16.08 10.13 -5.40
C ALA A 88 -15.00 10.85 -6.26
N GLY A 89 -13.73 10.84 -5.83
CA GLY A 89 -12.59 11.36 -6.58
C GLY A 89 -12.08 10.48 -7.72
N GLY A 90 -12.63 9.27 -7.89
CA GLY A 90 -12.17 8.32 -8.88
C GLY A 90 -10.85 7.63 -8.50
N ARG A 91 -10.24 6.96 -9.47
CA ARG A 91 -8.94 6.29 -9.33
C ARG A 91 -7.85 7.11 -10.00
N LEU A 92 -6.65 7.11 -9.45
CA LEU A 92 -5.47 7.75 -10.00
C LEU A 92 -5.25 7.34 -11.47
N GLY A 93 -5.17 8.35 -12.35
CA GLY A 93 -4.99 8.15 -13.79
C GLY A 93 -3.64 7.51 -14.14
N GLY A 94 -3.64 6.66 -15.17
CA GLY A 94 -2.42 5.98 -15.64
C GLY A 94 -1.98 4.77 -14.80
N LEU A 95 -2.68 4.48 -13.70
CA LEU A 95 -2.36 3.34 -12.84
C LEU A 95 -2.92 2.03 -13.43
N PRO A 96 -2.15 0.93 -13.57
CA PRO A 96 -2.68 -0.37 -14.02
C PRO A 96 -3.74 -0.89 -13.06
N SER A 97 -4.84 -1.48 -13.54
CA SER A 97 -6.04 -1.80 -12.73
C SER A 97 -5.80 -2.67 -11.49
N TRP A 98 -4.72 -3.46 -11.47
CA TRP A 98 -4.35 -4.34 -10.37
C TRP A 98 -3.45 -3.67 -9.32
N VAL A 99 -2.95 -2.47 -9.56
CA VAL A 99 -2.11 -1.75 -8.59
C VAL A 99 -3.01 -1.04 -7.59
N PRO A 100 -2.78 -1.14 -6.27
CA PRO A 100 -3.53 -0.37 -5.30
C PRO A 100 -3.39 1.13 -5.54
N ASP A 101 -4.51 1.83 -5.51
CA ASP A 101 -4.49 3.28 -5.43
C ASP A 101 -4.39 3.68 -3.95
N TRP A 102 -3.19 4.03 -3.49
CA TRP A 102 -2.99 4.47 -2.11
C TRP A 102 -3.51 5.89 -1.82
N THR A 103 -3.97 6.64 -2.84
CA THR A 103 -4.63 7.94 -2.66
C THR A 103 -6.13 7.80 -2.46
N ALA A 104 -6.72 6.71 -2.95
CA ALA A 104 -8.15 6.49 -2.87
C ALA A 104 -8.57 6.33 -1.41
N THR A 105 -9.27 7.32 -0.87
CA THR A 105 -9.97 7.18 0.41
C THR A 105 -10.93 6.01 0.27
N VAL A 106 -10.68 4.93 1.01
CA VAL A 106 -11.72 3.92 1.20
C VAL A 106 -12.80 4.59 2.04
N ASP A 107 -14.04 4.53 1.57
CA ASP A 107 -15.20 4.76 2.44
C ASP A 107 -14.97 3.93 3.72
N GLU A 108 -15.25 4.49 4.90
CA GLU A 108 -14.92 3.90 6.21
C GLU A 108 -15.31 2.41 6.30
N THR A 109 -16.37 2.01 5.59
CA THR A 109 -16.80 0.63 5.41
C THR A 109 -15.70 -0.34 4.94
N PHE A 110 -14.81 0.04 4.03
CA PHE A 110 -13.73 -0.83 3.53
C PHE A 110 -12.61 -1.06 4.54
N HIS A 111 -12.32 -0.08 5.40
CA HIS A 111 -11.37 -0.28 6.50
C HIS A 111 -11.91 -1.30 7.49
N TYR A 112 -13.23 -1.26 7.77
CA TYR A 112 -13.91 -2.29 8.57
C TYR A 112 -13.85 -3.68 7.93
N TRP A 113 -14.12 -3.81 6.63
CA TRP A 113 -14.02 -5.10 5.94
C TRP A 113 -12.61 -5.68 5.93
N TYR A 114 -11.57 -4.85 5.79
CA TYR A 114 -10.20 -5.31 5.86
C TYR A 114 -9.83 -5.72 7.30
N SER A 115 -10.14 -4.89 8.31
CA SER A 115 -9.89 -5.24 9.71
C SER A 115 -10.62 -6.51 10.13
N GLU A 116 -11.91 -6.65 9.78
CA GLU A 116 -12.69 -7.86 10.05
C GLU A 116 -12.09 -9.10 9.39
N ARG A 117 -11.62 -9.02 8.13
CA ARG A 117 -10.96 -10.14 7.46
C ARG A 117 -9.63 -10.53 8.11
N THR A 118 -8.94 -9.57 8.71
CA THR A 118 -7.69 -9.83 9.45
C THR A 118 -7.93 -10.31 10.88
N GLU A 119 -9.10 -10.03 11.46
CA GLU A 119 -9.46 -10.40 12.84
C GLU A 119 -10.27 -11.71 12.93
N THR A 120 -11.10 -12.05 11.95
CA THR A 120 -12.05 -13.18 12.02
C THR A 120 -11.47 -14.56 11.71
N ASN A 121 -10.19 -14.67 11.34
CA ASN A 121 -9.53 -15.94 11.06
C ASN A 121 -8.83 -16.56 12.30
N GLY A 122 -9.22 -16.14 13.50
CA GLY A 122 -8.68 -16.58 14.79
C GLY A 122 -9.69 -17.26 15.70
N SER A 123 -10.59 -18.10 15.17
CA SER A 123 -11.45 -18.99 15.96
C SER A 123 -11.38 -20.42 15.45
#